data_AF-A0AAV8XPA7-F1
#
_entry.id   AF-A0AAV8XPA7-F1
#
_cell.length_a   1.000
_cell.length_b   1.000
_cell.length_c   1.000
_cell.angle_alpha   90.00
_cell.angle_beta   90.00
_cell.angle_gamma   90.00
#
_symmetry.space_group_name_H-M   'P 1'
#
loop_
_entity.id
_entity.type
_entity.pdbx_description
1 polymer ?
#
loop_
_entity_poly.entity_id
_entity_poly.type
_entity_poly.pdbx_seq_one_letter_code
_entity_poly.pdbx_strand_id
1 'polypeptide(L)' 'MAVQDCWPDVFLWMVSGNRRISYFRILPREIVFSPIEEERGEFCGTTRTICFYVCRVRYHMVKSEI' A
#
# COMPACT_ATOMS: atom_id res chain seq x y z
N MET A 1 -6.99 -2.39 -22.34
CA MET A 1 -6.18 -1.34 -21.71
C MET A 1 -7.05 -0.73 -20.63
N ALA A 2 -6.77 -0.98 -19.36
CA ALA A 2 -7.53 -0.34 -18.29
C ALA A 2 -7.15 1.14 -18.29
N VAL A 3 -8.14 2.02 -18.48
CA VAL A 3 -7.98 3.47 -18.30
C VAL A 3 -7.36 3.68 -16.91
N GLN A 4 -6.26 4.43 -16.87
CA GLN A 4 -5.73 4.93 -15.61
C GLN A 4 -6.83 5.82 -15.02
N ASP A 5 -7.51 5.36 -13.97
CA ASP A 5 -8.37 6.23 -13.17
C ASP A 5 -7.55 7.46 -12.76
N CYS A 6 -8.15 8.65 -12.73
CA CYS A 6 -7.45 9.93 -12.50
C CYS A 6 -6.72 10.03 -11.15
N TRP A 7 -6.81 8.99 -10.32
CA TRP A 7 -6.28 8.95 -8.97
C TRP A 7 -5.15 7.90 -8.87
N PRO A 8 -3.96 8.26 -8.38
CA PRO A 8 -2.88 7.31 -8.21
C PRO A 8 -3.15 6.39 -7.00
N ASP A 9 -2.81 5.11 -7.15
CA ASP A 9 -2.79 4.19 -6.01
C ASP A 9 -1.82 4.67 -4.92
N VAL A 10 -2.20 4.46 -3.66
CA VAL A 10 -1.36 4.76 -2.50
C VAL A 10 -0.63 3.48 -2.08
N PHE A 11 0.68 3.58 -1.84
CA PHE A 11 1.48 2.46 -1.36
C PHE A 11 2.02 2.76 0.03
N LEU A 12 1.74 1.86 0.97
CA LEU A 12 2.36 1.83 2.29
C LEU A 12 3.55 0.87 2.24
N TRP A 13 4.70 1.33 2.74
CA TRP A 13 5.94 0.56 2.75
C TRP A 13 6.39 0.30 4.19
N MET A 14 6.75 -0.94 4.48
CA MET A 14 7.53 -1.26 5.67
C MET A 14 9.02 -1.18 5.29
N VAL A 15 9.79 -0.42 6.06
CA VAL A 15 11.19 -0.11 5.77
C VAL A 15 12.07 -0.57 6.94
N SER A 16 13.19 -1.21 6.62
CA SER A 16 14.27 -1.55 7.57
C SER A 16 15.59 -1.05 7.00
N GLY A 17 16.19 -0.06 7.66
CA GLY A 17 17.31 0.70 7.11
C GLY A 17 16.94 1.33 5.76
N ASN A 18 17.72 1.04 4.72
CA ASN A 18 17.47 1.52 3.35
C ASN A 18 16.67 0.54 2.49
N ARG A 19 16.13 -0.54 3.07
CA ARG A 19 15.41 -1.60 2.33
C ARG A 19 13.91 -1.53 2.61
N ARG A 20 13.10 -1.55 1.54
CA ARG A 20 11.66 -1.80 1.61
C ARG A 20 11.43 -3.30 1.74
N ILE A 21 10.93 -3.75 2.88
CA ILE A 21 10.81 -5.17 3.23
C ILE A 21 9.40 -5.71 3.00
N SER A 22 8.42 -4.83 2.94
CA SER A 22 7.01 -5.20 2.77
C SER A 22 6.23 -4.02 2.20
N TYR A 23 5.10 -4.31 1.55
CA TYR A 23 4.23 -3.27 1.03
C TYR A 23 2.74 -3.64 1.15
N PHE A 24 1.90 -2.62 1.12
CA PHE A 24 0.47 -2.76 0.96
C PHE A 24 -0.02 -1.69 -0.03
N ARG A 25 -0.84 -2.09 -1.00
CA ARG A 25 -1.43 -1.17 -1.98
C ARG A 25 -2.84 -0.82 -1.54
N ILE A 26 -3.14 0.47 -1.46
CA ILE A 26 -4.45 1.03 -1.19
C ILE A 26 -4.97 1.66 -2.48
N LEU A 27 -6.17 1.27 -2.88
CA LEU A 27 -6.82 1.82 -4.06
C LEU A 27 -7.51 3.15 -3.70
N PRO A 28 -7.53 4.16 -4.59
CA PRO A 28 -8.14 5.45 -4.28
C PRO A 28 -9.60 5.33 -3.85
N ARG A 29 -10.37 4.49 -4.55
CA ARG A 29 -11.77 4.20 -4.23
C ARG A 29 -12.02 3.61 -2.84
N GLU A 30 -10.97 3.20 -2.11
CA GLU A 30 -11.10 2.73 -0.73
C GLU A 30 -11.04 3.89 0.28
N ILE A 31 -10.36 4.99 -0.05
CA ILE A 31 -9.96 6.01 0.94
C ILE A 31 -10.37 7.44 0.55
N VAL A 32 -10.80 7.68 -0.69
CA VAL A 32 -11.22 9.00 -1.15
C VAL A 32 -12.38 9.50 -0.29
N PHE A 33 -12.23 10.72 0.19
CA PHE A 33 -13.30 11.44 0.86
C PHE A 33 -14.21 12.10 -0.18
N SER A 34 -15.52 11.92 -0.04
CA SER A 34 -16.55 12.72 -0.71
C SER A 34 -17.67 13.05 0.29
N PRO A 35 -18.27 14.25 0.21
CA PRO A 35 -19.51 14.56 0.92
C PRO A 35 -20.70 13.74 0.39
N ILE A 36 -20.64 13.25 -0.86
CA ILE A 36 -21.64 12.37 -1.47
C ILE A 36 -21.30 10.92 -1.09
N GLU A 37 -22.28 10.17 -0.58
CA GLU A 37 -22.05 8.84 0.01
C GLU A 37 -21.61 7.81 -1.04
N GLU A 38 -22.23 7.83 -2.22
CA GLU A 38 -21.95 6.92 -3.34
C GLU A 38 -20.56 7.12 -3.95
N GLU A 39 -19.95 8.28 -3.72
CA GLU A 39 -18.61 8.64 -4.19
C GLU A 39 -17.55 8.49 -3.10
N ARG A 40 -17.96 8.25 -1.86
CA ARG A 40 -17.04 8.07 -0.74
C ARG A 40 -16.41 6.69 -0.81
N GLY A 41 -15.11 6.65 -0.55
CA GLY A 41 -14.42 5.37 -0.47
C GLY A 41 -14.91 4.52 0.68
N GLU A 42 -15.00 3.20 0.44
CA GLU A 42 -15.57 2.22 1.37
C GLU A 42 -14.95 2.27 2.79
N PHE A 43 -13.66 2.60 2.89
CA PHE A 43 -12.91 2.66 4.13
C PHE A 43 -12.50 4.09 4.52
N CYS A 44 -13.11 5.11 3.91
CA CYS A 44 -12.81 6.50 4.22
C CYS A 44 -13.16 6.84 5.67
N GLY A 45 -12.18 7.34 6.44
CA GLY A 45 -12.37 7.70 7.86
C GLY A 45 -12.43 6.50 8.82
N THR A 46 -12.24 5.27 8.33
CA THR A 46 -12.32 4.04 9.13
C THR A 46 -10.93 3.53 9.51
N THR A 47 -10.72 3.25 10.80
CA THR A 47 -9.52 2.54 11.26
C THR A 47 -9.57 1.08 10.83
N ARG A 48 -8.53 0.61 10.13
CA ARG A 48 -8.45 -0.78 9.67
C ARG A 48 -7.06 -1.38 9.88
N THR A 49 -7.04 -2.69 10.09
CA THR A 49 -5.80 -3.49 10.09
C THR A 49 -5.46 -3.89 8.66
N ILE A 50 -4.22 -3.68 8.24
CA ILE A 50 -3.71 -4.10 6.94
C ILE A 50 -2.63 -5.19 7.10
N CYS A 51 -2.66 -6.19 6.23
CA CYS A 51 -1.65 -7.23 6.17
C CYS A 51 -0.65 -6.90 5.07
N PHE A 52 0.58 -6.59 5.44
CA PHE A 52 1.63 -6.28 4.46
C PHE A 52 2.09 -7.53 3.70
N TYR A 53 2.32 -7.38 2.40
CA TYR A 53 2.92 -8.40 1.56
C TYR A 53 4.44 -8.27 1.57
N VAL A 54 5.13 -9.34 1.97
CA VAL A 54 6.59 -9.40 1.99
C VAL A 54 7.13 -9.09 0.59
N CYS A 55 7.98 -8.07 0.48
CA CYS A 55 8.79 -7.91 -0.71
C CYS A 55 9.68 -9.15 -0.78
N ARG A 56 9.55 -9.97 -1.84
CA ARG A 56 10.45 -11.11 -2.07
C ARG A 56 11.89 -10.61 -2.23
N VAL A 57 12.60 -10.42 -1.12
CA VAL A 57 14.04 -10.19 -1.10
C VAL A 57 14.69 -11.56 -1.20
N ARG A 58 15.57 -11.78 -2.18
CA ARG A 58 16.39 -13.00 -2.19
C ARG A 58 17.21 -13.02 -0.91
N TYR A 59 17.07 -14.07 -0.11
CA TYR A 59 17.79 -14.34 1.16
C TYR A 59 19.33 -14.25 1.07
N HIS A 60 19.90 -14.14 -0.13
CA HIS A 60 21.34 -14.18 -0.38
C HIS A 60 22.12 -12.91 0.04
N MET A 61 21.47 -11.86 0.56
CA MET A 61 22.13 -10.59 0.96
C MET A 61 22.05 -10.27 2.47
N VAL A 62 21.92 -11.29 3.32
CA VAL A 62 21.92 -11.13 4.79
C VAL A 62 23.12 -11.84 5.46
N LYS A 63 23.97 -12.54 4.71
CA LYS A 63 25.14 -13.25 5.27
C LYS A 63 26.52 -12.63 4.98
N SER A 64 26.60 -11.44 4.38
CA SER A 64 27.88 -10.81 4.04
C SER A 64 28.39 -9.79 5.06
N GLU A 65 27.79 -9.69 6.25
CA GLU A 65 28.20 -8.75 7.30
C GLU A 65 28.21 -9.38 8.70
N ILE A 66 28.74 -10.62 8.82
CA ILE A 66 29.26 -11.17 10.09
C ILE A 66 30.58 -11.86 9.80
#